data_AF-A0A3C2CHB1-F1
#
_entry.id   AF-A0A3C2CHB1-F1
#
_cell.length_a   1.000
_cell.length_b   1.000
_cell.length_c   1.000
_cell.angle_alpha   90.00
_cell.angle_beta   90.00
_cell.angle_gamma   90.00
#
_symmetry.space_group_name_H-M   'P 1'
#
loop_
_entity.id
_entity.type
_entity.pdbx_description
1 polymer ?
#
loop_
_entity_poly.entity_id
_entity_poly.type
_entity_poly.pdbx_seq_one_letter_code
_entity_poly.pdbx_strand_id
1 'polypeptide(L)'
;QIKNTIPENGSVSRGILSVENEKLLSIEETHEIRNEENLIRSRDQESISSETYVSMNLWALPSKSLKLLKKQWDIFVGLHSSEEESEFLLPLAIEEQRLNNDIEIDVIRSSESWIGVTNPEDLKVARSNLAKINE
;
A
#
# COMPACT_ATOMS: atom_id res chain seq x y z
N GLN A 1 4.98 -4.72 8.40
CA GLN A 1 5.96 -3.61 8.55
C GLN A 1 6.80 -3.54 7.29
N ILE A 2 7.33 -2.37 6.95
CA ILE A 2 7.89 -2.11 5.63
C ILE A 2 9.10 -2.99 5.30
N LYS A 3 9.94 -3.29 6.30
CA LYS A 3 11.09 -4.21 6.18
C LYS A 3 10.76 -5.61 5.63
N ASN A 4 9.52 -6.07 5.83
CA ASN A 4 9.07 -7.39 5.37
C ASN A 4 8.43 -7.35 3.96
N THR A 5 8.45 -6.19 3.30
CA THR A 5 7.61 -5.92 2.11
C THR A 5 8.31 -5.20 0.97
N ILE A 6 9.55 -4.74 1.19
CA ILE A 6 10.39 -4.10 0.17
C ILE A 6 11.25 -5.17 -0.51
N PRO A 7 11.40 -5.13 -1.85
CA PRO A 7 12.29 -6.03 -2.56
C PRO A 7 13.77 -5.76 -2.25
N GLU A 8 14.64 -6.73 -2.58
CA GLU A 8 16.09 -6.54 -2.45
C GLU A 8 16.61 -5.50 -3.45
N ASN A 9 16.03 -5.47 -4.66
CA ASN A 9 16.40 -4.56 -5.74
C ASN A 9 15.18 -3.79 -6.26
N GLY A 10 15.41 -2.55 -6.69
CA GLY A 10 14.38 -1.68 -7.25
C GLY A 10 13.56 -0.95 -6.19
N SER A 11 12.40 -0.45 -6.59
CA SER A 11 11.53 0.36 -5.72
C SER A 11 10.07 -0.09 -5.82
N VAL A 12 9.28 0.29 -4.82
CA VAL A 12 7.84 -0.05 -4.73
C VAL A 12 7.01 1.16 -4.31
N SER A 13 5.72 1.13 -4.64
CA SER A 13 4.72 2.04 -4.05
C SER A 13 3.95 1.32 -2.93
N ARG A 14 3.73 2.02 -1.81
CA ARG A 14 2.96 1.50 -0.66
C ARG A 14 2.22 2.63 0.03
N GLY A 15 1.05 2.31 0.58
CA GLY A 15 0.37 3.18 1.54
C GLY A 15 1.03 3.11 2.92
N ILE A 16 1.73 4.15 3.36
CA ILE A 16 2.28 4.28 4.72
C ILE A 16 1.14 4.55 5.70
N LEU A 17 1.11 3.79 6.80
CA LEU A 17 0.03 3.85 7.78
C LEU A 17 0.47 4.54 9.07
N SER A 18 -0.38 5.43 9.57
CA SER A 18 -0.41 5.81 10.98
C SER A 18 -1.50 5.02 11.68
N VAL A 19 -1.17 4.35 12.79
CA VAL A 19 -2.06 3.40 13.47
C VAL A 19 -2.04 3.63 14.97
N GLU A 20 -3.22 3.73 15.58
CA GLU A 20 -3.40 3.82 17.02
C GLU A 20 -4.48 2.84 17.46
N ASN A 21 -4.22 2.04 18.49
CA ASN A 21 -5.17 1.05 19.03
C ASN A 21 -5.80 0.15 17.94
N GLU A 22 -4.98 -0.32 17.00
CA GLU A 22 -5.40 -1.13 15.84
C GLU A 22 -6.32 -0.41 14.85
N LYS A 23 -6.58 0.88 15.02
CA LYS A 23 -7.34 1.71 14.09
C LYS A 23 -6.42 2.50 13.18
N LEU A 24 -6.81 2.64 11.92
CA LEU A 24 -6.11 3.50 10.98
C LEU A 24 -6.38 4.97 11.31
N LEU A 25 -5.33 5.73 11.60
CA LEU A 25 -5.39 7.18 11.77
C LEU A 25 -5.15 7.94 10.48
N SER A 26 -4.32 7.41 9.58
CA SER A 26 -4.11 7.93 8.22
C SER A 26 -3.42 6.90 7.34
N ILE A 27 -3.63 7.01 6.03
CA ILE A 27 -2.86 6.31 5.00
C ILE A 27 -2.39 7.30 3.93
N GLU A 28 -1.11 7.22 3.59
CA GLU A 28 -0.49 8.07 2.56
C GLU A 28 0.16 7.19 1.50
N GLU A 29 -0.23 7.32 0.24
CA GLU A 29 0.43 6.61 -0.85
C GLU A 29 1.83 7.20 -1.06
N THR A 30 2.86 6.36 -0.96
CA THR A 30 4.26 6.76 -1.08
C THR A 30 4.93 5.95 -2.19
N HIS A 31 5.56 6.64 -3.12
CA HIS A 31 6.19 6.05 -4.31
C HIS A 31 7.71 5.89 -4.17
N GLU A 32 8.27 5.01 -4.99
CA GLU A 32 9.71 4.74 -5.10
C GLU A 32 10.41 4.39 -3.77
N ILE A 33 9.71 3.67 -2.91
CA ILE A 33 10.25 3.14 -1.67
C ILE A 33 11.30 2.08 -1.99
N ARG A 34 12.53 2.25 -1.48
CA ARG A 34 13.69 1.41 -1.79
C ARG A 34 14.64 1.27 -0.61
N ASN A 35 15.39 0.17 -0.60
CA ASN A 35 16.54 -0.01 0.29
C ASN A 35 17.78 0.62 -0.35
N GLU A 36 18.46 1.49 0.40
CA GLU A 36 19.70 2.16 -0.02
C GLU A 36 20.66 2.22 1.17
N GLU A 37 21.78 1.49 1.10
CA GLU A 37 22.83 1.49 2.14
C GLU A 37 22.33 1.22 3.58
N ASN A 38 21.39 0.29 3.75
CA ASN A 38 20.69 -0.03 5.02
C ASN A 38 19.71 1.04 5.53
N LEU A 39 19.40 2.05 4.71
CA LEU A 39 18.31 2.99 4.95
C LEU A 39 17.15 2.69 4.01
N ILE A 40 15.94 2.94 4.48
CA ILE A 40 14.74 2.88 3.64
C ILE A 40 14.38 4.31 3.27
N ARG A 41 14.29 4.59 1.97
CA ARG A 41 13.94 5.91 1.42
C ARG A 41 12.78 5.78 0.46
N SER A 42 12.14 6.90 0.14
CA SER A 42 11.14 7.00 -0.95
C SER A 42 11.52 8.10 -1.93
N ARG A 43 10.63 8.44 -2.86
CA ARG A 43 10.78 9.63 -3.71
C ARG A 43 10.90 10.92 -2.88
N ASP A 44 10.11 11.02 -1.81
CA ASP A 44 9.90 12.28 -1.07
C ASP A 44 10.42 12.24 0.38
N GLN A 45 10.88 11.08 0.86
CA GLN A 45 11.36 10.91 2.25
C GLN A 45 12.76 10.28 2.28
N GLU A 46 13.69 10.96 2.96
CA GLU A 46 15.09 10.54 3.10
C GLU A 46 15.31 9.39 4.09
N SER A 47 14.33 9.11 4.95
CA SER A 47 14.40 8.02 5.91
C SER A 47 13.00 7.59 6.37
N ILE A 48 12.72 6.30 6.22
CA ILE A 48 11.51 5.63 6.71
C ILE A 48 11.96 4.55 7.69
N SER A 49 11.33 4.50 8.86
CA SER A 49 11.61 3.45 9.84
C SER A 49 11.29 2.06 9.27
N SER A 50 12.17 1.07 9.51
CA SER A 50 11.93 -0.33 9.13
C SER A 50 10.66 -0.92 9.77
N GLU A 51 10.25 -0.35 10.90
CA GLU A 51 9.08 -0.77 11.66
C GLU A 51 7.78 -0.11 11.21
N THR A 52 7.84 0.84 10.26
CA THR A 52 6.67 1.53 9.71
C THR A 52 5.67 0.52 9.14
N TYR A 53 4.38 0.68 9.47
CA TYR A 53 3.33 -0.13 8.89
C TYR A 53 2.97 0.38 7.50
N VAL A 54 2.73 -0.57 6.58
CA VAL A 54 2.33 -0.28 5.21
C VAL A 54 1.15 -1.16 4.81
N SER A 55 0.29 -0.64 3.95
CA SER A 55 -0.72 -1.42 3.27
C SER A 55 -0.10 -2.19 2.11
N MET A 56 -0.43 -3.47 2.02
CA MET A 56 -0.15 -4.35 0.87
C MET A 56 -1.33 -4.44 -0.09
N ASN A 57 -2.26 -3.47 0.00
CA ASN A 57 -3.46 -3.37 -0.81
C ASN A 57 -4.42 -4.57 -0.68
N LEU A 58 -4.55 -5.11 0.54
CA LEU A 58 -5.52 -6.15 0.88
C LEU A 58 -6.59 -5.56 1.81
N TRP A 59 -7.82 -5.47 1.31
CA TRP A 59 -8.92 -4.77 1.98
C TRP A 59 -10.16 -5.65 2.10
N ALA A 60 -10.81 -5.62 3.26
CA ALA A 60 -12.15 -6.14 3.46
C ALA A 60 -13.10 -4.95 3.60
N LEU A 61 -13.91 -4.69 2.58
CA LEU A 61 -14.75 -3.49 2.51
C LEU A 61 -16.24 -3.82 2.68
N PRO A 62 -16.99 -3.07 3.49
CA PRO A 62 -18.43 -3.21 3.57
C PRO A 62 -19.09 -2.70 2.28
N SER A 63 -20.28 -3.20 1.96
CA SER A 63 -21.00 -2.81 0.74
C SER A 63 -21.28 -1.30 0.62
N LYS A 64 -21.38 -0.57 1.75
CA LYS A 64 -21.48 0.90 1.75
C LYS A 64 -20.25 1.54 1.11
N SER A 65 -19.05 1.08 1.46
CA SER A 65 -17.79 1.60 0.92
C SER A 65 -17.69 1.39 -0.60
N LEU A 66 -18.13 0.24 -1.11
CA LEU A 66 -18.16 -0.01 -2.56
C LEU A 66 -19.07 0.98 -3.32
N LYS A 67 -20.20 1.38 -2.71
CA LYS A 67 -21.09 2.39 -3.30
C LYS A 67 -20.46 3.79 -3.29
N LEU A 68 -19.68 4.11 -2.26
CA LEU A 68 -18.92 5.36 -2.19
C LEU A 68 -17.80 5.38 -3.22
N LEU A 69 -17.05 4.28 -3.37
CA LEU A 69 -16.03 4.14 -4.42
C LEU A 69 -16.60 4.40 -5.81
N LYS A 70 -17.81 3.90 -6.11
CA LYS A 70 -18.45 4.18 -7.41
C LYS A 70 -18.70 5.68 -7.63
N LYS A 71 -19.14 6.40 -6.59
CA LYS A 71 -19.37 7.85 -6.67
C LYS A 71 -18.06 8.62 -6.82
N GLN A 72 -17.05 8.26 -6.02
CA GLN A 72 -15.71 8.85 -6.09
C GLN A 72 -15.09 8.63 -7.48
N TRP A 73 -15.26 7.44 -8.06
CA TRP A 73 -14.83 7.13 -9.42
C TRP A 73 -15.52 8.01 -10.47
N ASP A 74 -16.84 8.20 -10.39
CA ASP A 74 -17.56 9.04 -11.36
C ASP A 74 -17.10 10.51 -11.30
N ILE A 75 -16.79 10.99 -10.09
CA ILE A 75 -16.20 12.32 -9.88
C ILE A 75 -14.79 12.38 -10.48
N PHE A 76 -13.94 11.39 -10.17
CA PHE A 76 -12.57 11.31 -10.66
C PHE A 76 -12.52 11.34 -12.20
N VAL A 77 -13.32 10.50 -12.86
CA VAL A 77 -13.38 10.49 -14.33
C VAL A 77 -13.87 11.83 -14.87
N GLY A 78 -14.88 12.44 -14.25
CA GLY A 78 -15.37 13.76 -14.67
C GLY A 78 -14.30 14.87 -14.59
N LEU A 79 -13.39 14.79 -13.63
CA LEU A 79 -12.32 15.77 -13.41
C LEU A 79 -11.08 15.49 -14.26
N HIS A 80 -10.70 14.22 -14.44
CA HIS A 80 -9.42 13.82 -15.01
C HIS A 80 -9.53 13.13 -16.38
N SER A 81 -10.69 13.17 -17.05
CA SER A 81 -10.92 12.48 -18.33
C SER A 81 -9.92 12.79 -19.46
N SER A 82 -9.23 13.92 -19.42
CA SER A 82 -8.23 14.33 -20.40
C SER A 82 -6.78 14.08 -19.96
N GLU A 83 -6.56 13.55 -18.77
CA GLU A 83 -5.25 13.31 -18.18
C GLU A 83 -4.89 11.83 -18.30
N GLU A 84 -4.00 11.50 -19.25
CA GLU A 84 -3.65 10.10 -19.60
C GLU A 84 -2.98 9.34 -18.44
N GLU A 85 -2.24 10.05 -17.60
CA GLU A 85 -1.45 9.49 -16.49
C GLU A 85 -2.19 9.58 -15.15
N SER A 86 -3.46 9.98 -15.14
CA SER A 86 -4.23 10.10 -13.90
C SER A 86 -4.59 8.73 -13.33
N GLU A 87 -4.36 8.53 -12.03
CA GLU A 87 -4.64 7.26 -11.35
C GLU A 87 -5.67 7.43 -10.22
N PHE A 88 -6.69 6.56 -10.21
CA PHE A 88 -7.63 6.46 -9.09
C PHE A 88 -7.11 5.46 -8.07
N LEU A 89 -6.33 5.96 -7.13
CA LEU A 89 -5.68 5.15 -6.10
C LEU A 89 -6.67 4.74 -5.01
N LEU A 90 -6.86 3.44 -4.82
CA LEU A 90 -7.73 2.88 -3.77
C LEU A 90 -7.38 3.39 -2.36
N PRO A 91 -6.10 3.47 -1.94
CA PRO A 91 -5.73 4.04 -0.64
C PRO A 91 -6.25 5.45 -0.40
N LEU A 92 -6.15 6.32 -1.41
CA LEU A 92 -6.62 7.71 -1.31
C LEU A 92 -8.14 7.78 -1.24
N ALA A 93 -8.84 7.00 -2.06
CA ALA A 93 -10.30 6.95 -2.04
C ALA A 93 -10.84 6.43 -0.70
N ILE A 94 -10.17 5.45 -0.09
CA ILE A 94 -10.53 4.93 1.23
C ILE A 94 -10.18 5.93 2.35
N GLU A 95 -9.06 6.64 2.25
CA GLU A 95 -8.72 7.72 3.19
C GLU A 95 -9.75 8.84 3.16
N GLU A 96 -10.22 9.25 1.97
CA GLU A 96 -11.29 10.24 1.83
C GLU A 96 -12.57 9.79 2.55
N GLN A 97 -12.98 8.52 2.39
CA GLN A 97 -14.13 7.97 3.12
C GLN A 97 -13.92 8.01 4.64
N ARG A 98 -12.70 7.72 5.11
CA ARG A 98 -12.35 7.78 6.53
C ARG A 98 -12.40 9.21 7.06
N LEU A 99 -11.82 10.17 6.33
CA LEU A 99 -11.82 11.60 6.68
C LEU A 99 -13.24 12.18 6.73
N ASN A 100 -14.13 11.69 5.85
CA ASN A 100 -15.55 12.05 5.83
C ASN A 100 -16.37 11.34 6.94
N ASN A 101 -15.75 10.53 7.79
CA ASN A 101 -16.39 9.69 8.82
C ASN A 101 -17.41 8.69 8.24
N ASP A 102 -17.26 8.31 6.96
CA ASP A 102 -18.15 7.34 6.32
C ASP A 102 -17.85 5.90 6.74
N ILE A 103 -16.59 5.64 7.10
CA ILE A 103 -16.04 4.36 7.55
C ILE A 103 -15.01 4.58 8.65
N GLU A 104 -14.81 3.54 9.48
CA GLU A 104 -13.65 3.37 10.35
C GLU A 104 -12.91 2.11 9.88
N ILE A 105 -11.59 2.08 10.02
CA ILE A 105 -10.76 1.03 9.44
C ILE A 105 -9.91 0.39 10.54
N ASP A 106 -10.11 -0.91 10.72
CA ASP A 106 -9.25 -1.77 11.51
C ASP A 106 -8.00 -2.18 10.71
N VAL A 107 -6.84 -2.11 11.34
CA VAL A 107 -5.56 -2.52 10.77
C VAL A 107 -5.19 -3.89 11.33
N ILE A 108 -5.41 -4.92 10.52
CA ILE A 108 -5.00 -6.28 10.84
C ILE A 108 -3.51 -6.45 10.52
N ARG A 109 -2.70 -6.62 11.57
CA ARG A 109 -1.24 -6.77 11.45
C ARG A 109 -0.89 -8.22 11.14
N SER A 110 0.14 -8.40 10.31
CA SER A 110 0.75 -9.70 10.05
C SER A 110 2.25 -9.62 10.32
N SER A 111 2.80 -10.68 10.93
CA SER A 111 4.25 -10.90 11.08
C SER A 111 4.87 -11.60 9.87
N GLU A 112 4.05 -12.04 8.91
CA GLU A 112 4.52 -12.78 7.74
C GLU A 112 5.39 -11.92 6.82
N SER A 113 6.27 -12.58 6.09
CA SER A 113 7.06 -11.98 5.02
C SER A 113 6.26 -11.96 3.73
N TRP A 114 6.30 -10.85 3.00
CA TRP A 114 5.64 -10.76 1.71
C TRP A 114 6.48 -11.41 0.62
N ILE A 115 5.82 -12.24 -0.19
CA ILE A 115 6.39 -12.77 -1.43
C ILE A 115 5.66 -12.09 -2.58
N GLY A 116 6.41 -11.45 -3.46
CA GLY A 116 5.88 -10.91 -4.70
C GLY A 116 6.96 -10.69 -5.74
N VAL A 117 6.52 -10.37 -6.94
CA VAL A 117 7.39 -10.12 -8.09
C VAL A 117 7.11 -8.69 -8.53
N THR A 118 8.02 -7.78 -8.17
CA THR A 118 7.96 -6.37 -8.61
C THR A 118 8.79 -6.20 -9.87
N ASN A 119 9.99 -6.78 -9.86
CA ASN A 119 10.93 -6.80 -10.97
C ASN A 119 11.09 -8.22 -11.52
N PRO A 120 11.52 -8.39 -12.79
CA PRO A 120 11.76 -9.71 -13.36
C PRO A 120 12.70 -10.60 -12.52
N GLU A 121 13.70 -10.01 -11.88
CA GLU A 121 14.69 -10.71 -11.04
C GLU A 121 14.07 -11.33 -9.76
N ASP A 122 12.98 -10.74 -9.25
CA ASP A 122 12.28 -11.20 -8.06
C ASP A 122 11.65 -12.59 -8.27
N LEU A 123 11.40 -12.99 -9.53
CA LEU A 123 10.76 -14.26 -9.86
C LEU A 123 11.54 -15.46 -9.32
N LYS A 124 12.88 -15.43 -9.40
CA LYS A 124 13.71 -16.54 -8.92
C LYS A 124 13.62 -16.65 -7.40
N VAL A 125 13.66 -15.52 -6.70
CA VAL A 125 13.54 -15.44 -5.24
C VAL A 125 12.16 -15.91 -4.79
N ALA A 126 11.09 -15.43 -5.45
CA ALA A 126 9.72 -15.82 -5.16
C ALA A 126 9.50 -17.34 -5.29
N ARG A 127 9.99 -17.96 -6.38
CA ARG A 127 9.90 -19.42 -6.57
C ARG A 127 10.64 -20.21 -5.49
N SER A 128 11.83 -19.74 -5.10
CA SER A 128 12.62 -20.36 -4.03
C SER A 128 11.90 -20.29 -2.67
N ASN A 129 11.34 -19.13 -2.34
CA ASN A 129 10.61 -18.94 -1.09
C ASN A 129 9.32 -19.76 -1.04
N LEU A 130 8.56 -19.82 -2.14
CA LEU A 130 7.35 -20.66 -2.21
C LEU A 130 7.65 -22.15 -2.08
N ALA A 131 8.76 -22.64 -2.65
CA ALA A 131 9.15 -24.05 -2.54
C ALA A 131 9.40 -24.46 -1.08
N LYS A 132 10.06 -23.60 -0.30
CA LYS A 132 10.36 -23.84 1.13
C LYS A 132 9.13 -23.89 2.03
N ILE A 133 8.03 -23.24 1.64
CA ILE A 133 6.79 -23.21 2.42
C ILE A 133 6.00 -24.52 2.26
N ASN A 134 6.20 -25.23 1.13
CA ASN A 134 5.51 -26.48 0.84
C ASN A 134 6.28 -27.74 1.29
N GLU A 135 7.41 -27.56 1.98
CA GLU A 135 8.17 -28.61 2.67
C GLU A 135 7.77 -28.68 4.16
#